data_AF-C7GMF1-F1
#
_entry.id   AF-C7GMF1-F1
#
_cell.length_a   1.000
_cell.length_b   1.000
_cell.length_c   1.000
_cell.angle_alpha   90.00
_cell.angle_beta   90.00
_cell.angle_gamma   90.00
#
_symmetry.space_group_name_H-M   'P 1'
#
loop_
_entity.id
_entity.type
_entity.pdbx_description
1 polymer ?
#
loop_
_entity_poly.entity_id
_entity_poly.type
_entity_poly.pdbx_seq_one_letter_code
_entity_poly.pdbx_strand_id
1 'polypeptide(L)'
;MTDTYNSISNFIENELTALLSSDDYLMDDLAGELPNEVCRLLKAQVIEKRKDAMSRGKQDLLSKEIYDNESELRASQSQQIMELVGDIPKYSLGSELRNRVEGEPQSTSIERLIEDVLKLPQMEVADEEEVEVENDLKVLSEYSNLRKDLILKCQALQIGESKLSDILNQTNSINSLTTSIKEASEDDDISEYFATYNGKLVVALEEMKLLLEEAVKTFGNSPEKREKIKKILSELKK
;
A
#
# COMPACT_ATOMS: atom_id res chain seq x y z
N MET A 1 27.24 -12.81 0.92
CA MET A 1 27.19 -13.93 -0.04
C MET A 1 28.17 -13.60 -1.15
N THR A 2 29.46 -13.52 -0.80
CA THR A 2 30.35 -12.53 -1.45
C THR A 2 31.59 -13.14 -2.08
N ASP A 3 31.81 -14.46 -1.98
CA ASP A 3 33.09 -15.06 -2.34
C ASP A 3 32.97 -16.49 -2.91
N THR A 4 31.93 -16.78 -3.70
CA THR A 4 31.74 -18.13 -4.28
C THR A 4 32.88 -18.53 -5.21
N TYR A 5 33.36 -17.59 -6.06
CA TYR A 5 34.52 -17.80 -6.91
C TYR A 5 35.79 -18.09 -6.09
N ASN A 6 36.03 -17.30 -5.04
CA ASN A 6 37.18 -17.50 -4.15
C ASN A 6 37.10 -18.85 -3.42
N SER A 7 35.90 -19.30 -3.05
CA SER A 7 35.70 -20.64 -2.47
C SER A 7 36.00 -21.76 -3.47
N ILE A 8 35.59 -21.60 -4.74
CA ILE A 8 35.85 -22.58 -5.81
C ILE A 8 37.35 -22.66 -6.11
N SER A 9 38.00 -21.51 -6.29
CA SER A 9 39.45 -21.45 -6.56
C SER A 9 40.26 -22.02 -5.40
N ASN A 10 39.93 -21.65 -4.15
CA ASN A 10 40.62 -22.21 -2.97
C ASN A 10 40.39 -23.72 -2.84
N PHE A 11 39.20 -24.22 -3.15
CA PHE A 11 38.91 -25.65 -3.13
C PHE A 11 39.76 -26.39 -4.18
N ILE A 12 39.81 -25.88 -5.41
CA ILE A 12 40.60 -26.46 -6.49
C ILE A 12 42.10 -26.42 -6.18
N GLU A 13 42.61 -25.30 -5.67
CA GLU A 13 44.01 -25.18 -5.27
C GLU A 13 44.36 -26.13 -4.12
N ASN A 14 43.51 -26.24 -3.10
CA ASN A 14 43.78 -27.09 -1.94
C ASN A 14 43.66 -28.58 -2.29
N GLU A 15 42.65 -29.00 -3.06
CA GLU A 15 42.50 -30.39 -3.49
C GLU A 15 43.60 -30.80 -4.47
N LEU A 16 43.99 -29.94 -5.42
CA LEU A 16 45.10 -30.26 -6.32
C LEU A 16 46.43 -30.27 -5.57
N THR A 17 46.64 -29.37 -4.61
CA THR A 17 47.84 -29.38 -3.78
C THR A 17 47.86 -30.59 -2.86
N ALA A 18 46.73 -31.01 -2.28
CA ALA A 18 46.60 -32.20 -1.46
C ALA A 18 46.86 -33.47 -2.29
N LEU A 19 46.29 -33.57 -3.49
CA LEU A 19 46.48 -34.69 -4.42
C LEU A 19 47.91 -34.80 -4.94
N LEU A 20 48.63 -33.67 -5.02
CA LEU A 20 50.03 -33.59 -5.44
C LEU A 20 51.03 -33.76 -4.28
N SER A 21 50.66 -33.35 -3.06
CA SER A 21 51.52 -33.36 -1.88
C SER A 21 51.30 -34.59 -0.99
N SER A 22 50.22 -35.34 -1.20
CA SER A 22 50.12 -36.68 -0.64
C SER A 22 51.20 -37.54 -1.28
N ASP A 23 52.19 -37.92 -0.48
CA ASP A 23 53.24 -38.91 -0.80
C ASP A 23 52.66 -40.25 -1.33
N ASP A 24 51.34 -40.44 -1.20
CA ASP A 24 50.55 -41.61 -1.59
C ASP A 24 50.32 -41.80 -3.09
N TYR A 25 50.45 -40.77 -3.94
CA TYR A 25 50.01 -40.90 -5.34
C TYR A 25 50.99 -41.63 -6.25
N LEU A 26 52.20 -41.93 -5.78
CA LEU A 26 53.16 -42.70 -6.55
C LEU A 26 53.91 -43.67 -5.64
N MET A 27 53.38 -44.91 -5.62
CA MET A 27 54.13 -46.16 -5.46
C MET A 27 54.29 -46.69 -4.02
N ASP A 28 53.28 -46.59 -3.14
CA ASP A 28 53.31 -47.36 -1.89
C ASP A 28 53.11 -48.87 -2.16
N ASP A 29 52.28 -49.21 -3.16
CA ASP A 29 52.05 -50.59 -3.62
C ASP A 29 53.24 -51.22 -4.38
N LEU A 30 54.25 -50.43 -4.77
CA LEU A 30 55.48 -50.91 -5.44
C LEU A 30 56.71 -50.85 -4.52
N ALA A 31 56.51 -50.52 -3.24
CA ALA A 31 57.57 -50.46 -2.25
C ALA A 31 58.18 -51.85 -2.02
N GLY A 32 59.30 -52.12 -2.68
CA GLY A 32 60.11 -53.33 -2.49
C GLY A 32 60.32 -54.19 -3.75
N GLU A 33 59.52 -54.01 -4.81
CA GLU A 33 59.60 -54.84 -6.03
C GLU A 33 60.41 -54.20 -7.18
N LEU A 34 60.52 -52.87 -7.22
CA LEU A 34 61.29 -52.16 -8.23
C LEU A 34 62.46 -51.35 -7.64
N PRO A 35 63.62 -51.30 -8.33
CA PRO A 35 64.71 -50.41 -7.96
C PRO A 35 64.25 -48.95 -7.90
N ASN A 36 64.71 -48.24 -6.86
CA ASN A 36 64.36 -46.83 -6.59
C ASN A 36 64.58 -45.90 -7.81
N GLU A 37 65.55 -46.23 -8.66
CA GLU A 37 65.86 -45.48 -9.87
C GLU A 37 64.73 -45.51 -10.90
N VAL A 38 64.04 -46.66 -11.04
CA VAL A 38 62.89 -46.83 -11.95
C VAL A 38 61.67 -46.10 -11.40
N CYS A 39 61.43 -46.19 -10.09
CA CYS A 39 60.37 -45.43 -9.43
C CYS A 39 60.59 -43.92 -9.58
N ARG A 40 61.83 -43.45 -9.42
CA ARG A 40 62.19 -42.03 -9.61
C ARG A 40 62.00 -41.57 -11.06
N LEU A 41 62.40 -42.39 -12.02
CA LEU A 41 62.21 -42.10 -13.45
C LEU A 41 60.71 -42.04 -13.81
N LEU A 42 59.93 -42.98 -13.30
CA LEU A 42 58.48 -43.02 -13.53
C LEU A 42 57.79 -41.81 -12.89
N LYS A 43 58.19 -41.44 -11.66
CA LYS A 43 57.72 -40.22 -10.98
C LYS A 43 58.01 -38.97 -11.81
N ALA A 44 59.25 -38.83 -12.29
CA ALA A 44 59.64 -37.71 -13.14
C ALA A 44 58.82 -37.65 -14.43
N GLN A 45 58.59 -38.79 -15.08
CA GLN A 45 57.84 -38.84 -16.34
C GLN A 45 56.33 -38.59 -16.17
N VAL A 46 55.75 -38.99 -15.03
CA VAL A 46 54.36 -38.68 -14.68
C VAL A 46 54.19 -37.20 -14.39
N ILE A 47 55.11 -36.60 -13.63
CA ILE A 47 55.11 -35.16 -13.33
C ILE A 47 55.27 -34.36 -14.63
N GLU A 48 56.20 -34.76 -15.50
CA GLU A 48 56.45 -34.08 -16.78
C GLU A 48 55.23 -34.13 -17.72
N LYS A 49 54.58 -35.29 -17.85
CA LYS A 49 53.38 -35.43 -18.68
C LYS A 49 52.15 -34.73 -18.12
N ARG A 50 52.05 -34.55 -16.79
CA ARG A 50 50.90 -33.91 -16.13
C ARG A 50 51.05 -32.40 -15.90
N LYS A 51 52.26 -31.87 -16.04
CA LYS A 51 52.58 -30.44 -15.83
C LYS A 51 51.67 -29.50 -16.62
N ASP A 52 51.34 -29.86 -17.85
CA ASP A 52 50.46 -29.04 -18.69
C ASP A 52 49.00 -29.07 -18.26
N ALA A 53 48.53 -30.19 -17.67
CA ALA A 53 47.15 -30.33 -17.18
C ALA A 53 46.94 -29.65 -15.83
N MET A 54 47.96 -29.64 -14.97
CA MET A 54 47.95 -29.05 -13.63
C MET A 54 48.54 -27.64 -13.56
N SER A 55 48.69 -26.96 -14.71
CA SER A 55 49.14 -25.58 -14.76
C SER A 55 48.13 -24.64 -14.11
N ARG A 56 48.61 -23.61 -13.39
CA ARG A 56 47.75 -22.58 -12.77
C ARG A 56 46.77 -21.95 -13.76
N GLY A 57 47.19 -21.71 -15.00
CA GLY A 57 46.29 -21.17 -16.02
C GLY A 57 45.13 -22.10 -16.41
N LYS A 58 45.30 -23.43 -16.29
CA LYS A 58 44.20 -24.38 -16.50
C LYS A 58 43.33 -24.51 -15.26
N GLN A 59 43.90 -24.36 -14.07
CA GLN A 59 43.14 -24.29 -12.82
C GLN A 59 42.22 -23.07 -12.82
N ASP A 60 42.73 -21.90 -13.22
CA ASP A 60 41.93 -20.68 -13.36
C ASP A 60 40.80 -20.83 -14.39
N LEU A 61 41.09 -21.45 -15.54
CA LEU A 61 40.08 -21.74 -16.56
C LEU A 61 39.01 -22.70 -16.02
N LEU A 62 39.40 -23.75 -15.30
CA LEU A 62 38.48 -24.70 -14.68
C LEU A 62 37.62 -24.04 -13.59
N SER A 63 38.24 -23.21 -12.72
CA SER A 63 37.52 -22.42 -11.71
C SER A 63 36.49 -21.50 -12.35
N LYS A 64 36.85 -20.89 -13.48
CA LYS A 64 35.94 -20.03 -14.25
C LYS A 64 34.80 -20.82 -14.88
N GLU A 65 35.07 -21.95 -15.52
CA GLU A 65 34.02 -22.81 -16.11
C GLU A 65 33.05 -23.32 -15.05
N ILE A 66 33.55 -23.73 -13.88
CA ILE A 66 32.71 -24.16 -12.75
C ILE A 66 31.86 -22.98 -12.25
N TYR A 67 32.45 -21.79 -12.11
CA TYR A 67 31.70 -20.61 -11.70
C TYR A 67 30.62 -20.22 -12.70
N ASP A 68 30.91 -20.29 -14.00
CA ASP A 68 29.95 -19.96 -15.06
C ASP A 68 28.78 -20.96 -15.05
N ASN A 69 29.05 -22.26 -14.88
CA ASN A 69 28.01 -23.30 -14.74
C ASN A 69 27.15 -23.10 -13.47
N GLU A 70 27.78 -22.80 -12.33
CA GLU A 70 27.07 -22.52 -11.07
C GLU A 70 26.22 -21.23 -11.17
N SER A 71 26.71 -20.24 -11.90
CA SER A 71 25.98 -19.00 -12.16
C SER A 71 24.73 -19.26 -13.01
N GLU A 72 24.84 -20.09 -14.05
CA GLU A 72 23.71 -20.49 -14.89
C GLU A 72 22.67 -21.31 -14.10
N LEU A 73 23.13 -22.27 -13.29
CA LEU A 73 22.26 -23.04 -12.41
C LEU A 73 21.54 -22.13 -11.40
N ARG A 74 22.27 -21.20 -10.79
CA ARG A 74 21.70 -20.22 -9.85
C ARG A 74 20.68 -19.31 -10.54
N ALA A 75 20.93 -18.90 -11.78
CA ALA A 75 19.97 -18.09 -12.54
C ALA A 75 18.66 -18.86 -12.74
N SER A 76 18.74 -20.13 -13.16
CA SER A 76 17.57 -20.99 -13.32
C SER A 76 16.83 -21.21 -11.99
N GLN A 77 17.55 -21.48 -10.90
CA GLN A 77 16.96 -21.66 -9.57
C GLN A 77 16.33 -20.37 -9.05
N SER A 78 16.97 -19.21 -9.26
CA SER A 78 16.43 -17.91 -8.86
C SER A 78 15.13 -17.61 -9.61
N GLN A 79 15.07 -17.96 -10.90
CA GLN A 79 13.85 -17.80 -11.69
C GLN A 79 12.74 -18.74 -11.19
N GLN A 80 13.06 -20.00 -10.91
CA GLN A 80 12.11 -20.96 -10.34
C GLN A 80 11.58 -20.51 -8.97
N ILE A 81 12.45 -19.96 -8.11
CA ILE A 81 12.03 -19.39 -6.82
C ILE A 81 11.13 -18.17 -7.04
N MET A 82 11.45 -17.28 -7.97
CA MET A 82 10.59 -16.12 -8.28
C MET A 82 9.21 -16.54 -8.81
N GLU A 83 9.12 -17.63 -9.56
CA GLU A 83 7.87 -18.19 -10.06
C GLU A 83 7.06 -18.91 -8.95
N LEU A 84 7.74 -19.49 -7.95
CA LEU A 84 7.09 -20.18 -6.82
C LEU A 84 6.52 -19.21 -5.76
N VAL A 85 6.99 -17.95 -5.72
CA VAL A 85 6.47 -16.94 -4.78
C VAL A 85 5.10 -16.44 -5.27
N GLY A 86 4.07 -17.22 -4.95
CA GLY A 86 2.65 -16.86 -5.09
C GLY A 86 2.14 -15.90 -4.01
N ASP A 87 3.02 -15.42 -3.12
CA ASP A 87 2.69 -14.41 -2.13
C ASP A 87 2.51 -13.03 -2.76
N ILE A 88 1.63 -12.20 -2.19
CA ILE A 88 1.44 -10.81 -2.61
C ILE A 88 2.80 -10.09 -2.57
N PRO A 89 3.35 -9.66 -3.72
CA PRO A 89 4.68 -9.11 -3.74
C PRO A 89 4.70 -7.75 -3.02
N LYS A 90 5.75 -7.49 -2.26
CA LYS A 90 5.89 -6.26 -1.44
C LYS A 90 5.77 -4.95 -2.23
N TYR A 91 6.10 -4.98 -3.53
CA TYR A 91 5.99 -3.81 -4.40
C TYR A 91 4.53 -3.52 -4.84
N SER A 92 3.63 -4.51 -4.75
CA SER A 92 2.21 -4.33 -5.05
C SER A 92 1.43 -3.74 -3.87
N LEU A 93 1.98 -3.87 -2.66
CA LEU A 93 1.44 -3.25 -1.47
C LEU A 93 1.74 -1.76 -1.45
N GLY A 94 0.75 -0.96 -1.06
CA GLY A 94 0.93 0.46 -0.84
C GLY A 94 1.87 0.76 0.34
N SER A 95 2.32 2.02 0.43
CA SER A 95 3.38 2.41 1.36
C SER A 95 3.01 2.21 2.83
N GLU A 96 1.76 2.47 3.23
CA GLU A 96 1.33 2.33 4.62
C GLU A 96 1.25 0.85 5.02
N LEU A 97 0.74 0.00 4.12
CA LEU A 97 0.70 -1.44 4.34
C LEU A 97 2.10 -2.04 4.41
N ARG A 98 3.01 -1.64 3.50
CA ARG A 98 4.40 -2.10 3.54
C ARG A 98 5.11 -1.67 4.82
N ASN A 99 4.94 -0.42 5.25
CA ASN A 99 5.52 0.08 6.49
C ASN A 99 5.02 -0.69 7.72
N ARG A 100 3.75 -1.12 7.73
CA ARG A 100 3.16 -1.96 8.78
C ARG A 100 3.70 -3.39 8.79
N VAL A 101 4.08 -3.93 7.62
CA VAL A 101 4.73 -5.25 7.50
C VAL A 101 6.19 -5.20 7.95
N GLU A 102 6.89 -4.10 7.65
CA GLU A 102 8.31 -3.93 7.97
C GLU A 102 8.55 -3.51 9.43
N GLY A 103 7.54 -3.01 10.14
CA GLY A 103 7.61 -2.72 11.57
C GLY A 103 6.57 -1.72 12.07
N GLU A 104 6.93 -1.00 13.14
CA GLU A 104 6.07 0.02 13.73
C GLU A 104 6.15 1.33 12.92
N PRO A 105 5.05 1.79 12.29
CA PRO A 105 5.10 2.99 11.48
C PRO A 105 5.22 4.24 12.34
N GLN A 106 6.12 5.13 11.95
CA GLN A 106 6.36 6.41 12.64
C GLN A 106 5.20 7.40 12.50
N SER A 107 4.36 7.25 11.47
CA SER A 107 3.19 8.09 11.22
C SER A 107 2.11 7.27 10.53
N THR A 108 0.85 7.52 10.85
CA THR A 108 -0.30 6.81 10.28
C THR A 108 -1.22 7.78 9.57
N SER A 109 -1.30 7.69 8.24
CA SER A 109 -2.27 8.44 7.44
C SER A 109 -3.46 7.54 7.09
N ILE A 110 -4.66 7.92 7.55
CA ILE A 110 -5.89 7.18 7.26
C ILE A 110 -6.25 7.27 5.77
N GLU A 111 -6.06 8.42 5.14
CA GLU A 111 -6.33 8.62 3.70
C GLU A 111 -5.47 7.67 2.85
N ARG A 112 -4.16 7.62 3.12
CA ARG A 112 -3.25 6.72 2.41
C ARG A 112 -3.57 5.26 2.69
N LEU A 113 -3.95 4.93 3.92
CA LEU A 113 -4.37 3.58 4.27
C LEU A 113 -5.64 3.16 3.52
N ILE A 114 -6.61 4.07 3.35
CA ILE A 114 -7.82 3.83 2.55
C ILE A 114 -7.43 3.54 1.10
N GLU A 115 -6.58 4.37 0.50
CA GLU A 115 -6.09 4.14 -0.86
C GLU A 115 -5.37 2.80 -1.01
N ASP A 116 -4.51 2.46 -0.05
CA ASP A 116 -3.71 1.24 -0.06
C ASP A 116 -4.59 -0.01 0.09
N VAL A 117 -5.60 0.03 0.95
CA VAL A 117 -6.58 -1.06 1.13
C VAL A 117 -7.42 -1.27 -0.14
N LEU A 118 -7.83 -0.18 -0.80
CA LEU A 118 -8.60 -0.27 -2.05
C LEU A 118 -7.77 -0.84 -3.22
N LYS A 119 -6.44 -0.69 -3.19
CA LYS A 119 -5.50 -1.23 -4.19
C LYS A 119 -5.12 -2.68 -3.96
N LEU A 120 -5.49 -3.30 -2.82
CA LEU A 120 -5.15 -4.69 -2.54
C LEU A 120 -5.74 -5.63 -3.61
N PRO A 121 -4.95 -6.57 -4.16
CA PRO A 121 -5.43 -7.52 -5.14
C PRO A 121 -6.44 -8.51 -4.51
N GLN A 122 -7.34 -9.04 -5.33
CA GLN A 122 -8.15 -10.20 -4.96
C GLN A 122 -7.35 -11.45 -5.33
N MET A 123 -7.22 -12.36 -4.38
CA MET A 123 -6.60 -13.66 -4.61
C MET A 123 -7.68 -14.72 -4.83
N GLU A 124 -7.55 -15.48 -5.89
CA GLU A 124 -8.39 -16.64 -6.22
C GLU A 124 -7.48 -17.84 -6.47
N VAL A 125 -7.88 -19.02 -6.01
CA VAL A 125 -7.14 -20.26 -6.26
C VAL A 125 -7.45 -20.72 -7.68
N ALA A 126 -6.41 -20.95 -8.47
CA ALA A 126 -6.54 -21.71 -9.71
C ALA A 126 -6.83 -23.17 -9.35
N ASP A 127 -7.86 -23.77 -9.94
CA ASP A 127 -8.38 -25.13 -9.70
C ASP A 127 -7.39 -26.26 -10.09
N GLU A 128 -6.12 -26.17 -9.74
CA GLU A 128 -5.09 -27.15 -10.08
C GLU A 128 -4.54 -27.85 -8.83
N GLU A 129 -5.07 -29.06 -8.65
CA GLU A 129 -4.54 -30.22 -7.91
C GLU A 129 -4.54 -30.17 -6.37
N GLU A 130 -5.54 -30.87 -5.83
CA GLU A 130 -5.63 -31.44 -4.47
C GLU A 130 -4.27 -32.06 -4.09
N VAL A 131 -3.65 -31.73 -2.95
CA VAL A 131 -3.63 -32.64 -1.77
C VAL A 131 -3.04 -31.99 -0.48
N GLU A 132 -2.54 -30.75 -0.46
CA GLU A 132 -2.05 -30.10 0.80
C GLU A 132 -2.75 -28.79 1.20
N VAL A 133 -3.81 -28.40 0.47
CA VAL A 133 -4.25 -26.98 0.37
C VAL A 133 -5.34 -26.57 1.37
N GLU A 134 -5.84 -27.44 2.25
CA GLU A 134 -7.05 -27.13 3.04
C GLU A 134 -6.85 -26.00 4.06
N ASN A 135 -5.64 -25.85 4.62
CA ASN A 135 -5.31 -24.73 5.51
C ASN A 135 -5.02 -23.44 4.74
N ASP A 136 -4.31 -23.53 3.61
CA ASP A 136 -3.99 -22.35 2.79
C ASP A 136 -5.24 -21.78 2.11
N LEU A 137 -6.18 -22.63 1.70
CA LEU A 137 -7.52 -22.23 1.25
C LEU A 137 -8.31 -21.50 2.34
N LYS A 138 -8.22 -21.97 3.59
CA LYS A 138 -8.86 -21.28 4.73
C LYS A 138 -8.26 -19.90 4.94
N VAL A 139 -6.93 -19.78 4.96
CA VAL A 139 -6.23 -18.49 5.09
C VAL A 139 -6.56 -17.55 3.94
N LEU A 140 -6.65 -18.05 2.70
CA LEU A 140 -7.04 -17.25 1.56
C LEU A 140 -8.49 -16.75 1.66
N SER A 141 -9.39 -17.60 2.12
CA SER A 141 -10.78 -17.22 2.35
C SER A 141 -10.89 -16.17 3.46
N GLU A 142 -10.09 -16.29 4.52
CA GLU A 142 -10.00 -15.31 5.60
C GLU A 142 -9.47 -13.97 5.08
N TYR A 143 -8.39 -13.99 4.27
CA TYR A 143 -7.87 -12.80 3.61
C TYR A 143 -8.92 -12.12 2.74
N SER A 144 -9.64 -12.88 1.90
CA SER A 144 -10.67 -12.34 1.00
C SER A 144 -11.82 -11.70 1.79
N ASN A 145 -12.25 -12.34 2.88
CA ASN A 145 -13.27 -11.80 3.77
C ASN A 145 -12.78 -10.54 4.48
N LEU A 146 -11.56 -10.55 5.03
CA LEU A 146 -10.97 -9.39 5.69
C LEU A 146 -10.80 -8.22 4.72
N ARG A 147 -10.39 -8.48 3.47
CA ARG A 147 -10.30 -7.46 2.42
C ARG A 147 -11.67 -6.84 2.15
N LYS A 148 -12.72 -7.65 1.99
CA LYS A 148 -14.09 -7.14 1.79
C LYS A 148 -14.57 -6.28 2.96
N ASP A 149 -14.33 -6.74 4.19
CA ASP A 149 -14.70 -6.00 5.39
C ASP A 149 -13.96 -4.67 5.47
N LEU A 150 -12.65 -4.65 5.20
CA LEU A 150 -11.86 -3.42 5.19
C LEU A 150 -12.35 -2.44 4.11
N ILE A 151 -12.68 -2.93 2.91
CA ILE A 151 -13.28 -2.08 1.86
C ILE A 151 -14.59 -1.46 2.33
N LEU A 152 -15.47 -2.24 2.97
CA LEU A 152 -16.73 -1.73 3.54
C LEU A 152 -16.48 -0.65 4.62
N LYS A 153 -15.45 -0.84 5.47
CA LYS A 153 -15.07 0.17 6.47
C LYS A 153 -14.56 1.46 5.80
N CYS A 154 -13.74 1.36 4.76
CA CYS A 154 -13.27 2.50 3.99
C CYS A 154 -14.42 3.27 3.33
N GLN A 155 -15.38 2.55 2.73
CA GLN A 155 -16.59 3.17 2.15
C GLN A 155 -17.44 3.88 3.21
N ALA A 156 -17.63 3.25 4.37
CA ALA A 156 -18.36 3.85 5.47
C ALA A 156 -17.66 5.12 6.00
N LEU A 157 -16.33 5.14 6.06
CA LEU A 157 -15.55 6.33 6.44
C LEU A 157 -15.77 7.48 5.45
N GLN A 158 -15.67 7.21 4.14
CA GLN A 158 -15.86 8.24 3.11
C GLN A 158 -17.28 8.82 3.13
N ILE A 159 -18.30 7.97 3.27
CA ILE A 159 -19.70 8.41 3.40
C ILE A 159 -19.87 9.21 4.71
N GLY A 160 -19.27 8.74 5.80
CA GLY A 160 -19.31 9.38 7.10
C GLY A 160 -18.70 10.78 7.07
N GLU A 161 -17.55 10.95 6.42
CA GLU A 161 -16.88 12.24 6.28
C GLU A 161 -17.71 13.24 5.48
N SER A 162 -18.24 12.82 4.33
CA SER A 162 -19.13 13.65 3.52
C SER A 162 -20.37 14.06 4.32
N LYS A 163 -21.01 13.10 5.01
CA LYS A 163 -22.23 13.39 5.77
C LYS A 163 -21.98 14.27 6.99
N LEU A 164 -20.82 14.11 7.64
CA LEU A 164 -20.39 14.96 8.74
C LEU A 164 -20.23 16.40 8.29
N SER A 165 -19.63 16.63 7.11
CA SER A 165 -19.50 17.96 6.52
C SER A 165 -20.87 18.61 6.28
N ASP A 166 -21.83 17.86 5.72
CA ASP A 166 -23.20 18.35 5.53
C ASP A 166 -23.86 18.76 6.85
N ILE A 167 -23.76 17.91 7.87
CA ILE A 167 -24.35 18.17 9.19
C ILE A 167 -23.67 19.39 9.85
N LEU A 168 -22.36 19.54 9.68
CA LEU A 168 -21.62 20.68 10.20
C LEU A 168 -22.08 21.99 9.54
N ASN A 169 -22.30 21.99 8.22
CA ASN A 169 -22.84 23.15 7.49
C ASN A 169 -24.28 23.49 7.92
N GLN A 170 -25.13 22.49 8.13
CA GLN A 170 -26.48 22.69 8.66
C GLN A 170 -26.44 23.27 10.08
N THR A 171 -25.57 22.72 10.93
CA THR A 171 -25.39 23.18 12.31
C THR A 171 -24.87 24.61 12.34
N ASN A 172 -23.92 24.97 11.48
CA ASN A 172 -23.44 26.34 11.35
C ASN A 172 -24.55 27.30 10.95
N SER A 173 -25.41 26.92 10.01
CA SER A 173 -26.56 27.74 9.59
C SER A 173 -27.58 27.93 10.72
N ILE A 174 -27.85 26.88 11.49
CA ILE A 174 -28.72 26.94 12.69
C ILE A 174 -28.10 27.82 13.77
N ASN A 175 -26.80 27.67 14.02
CA ASN A 175 -26.05 28.48 14.99
C ASN A 175 -26.05 29.96 14.58
N SER A 176 -25.87 30.27 13.30
CA SER A 176 -25.96 31.64 12.80
C SER A 176 -27.35 32.22 13.00
N LEU A 177 -28.41 31.48 12.64
CA LEU A 177 -29.79 31.94 12.85
C LEU A 177 -30.10 32.20 14.32
N THR A 178 -29.74 31.25 15.20
CA THR A 178 -29.99 31.37 16.64
C THR A 178 -29.20 32.51 17.27
N THR A 179 -27.95 32.73 16.83
CA THR A 179 -27.14 33.87 17.27
C THR A 179 -27.75 35.18 16.80
N SER A 180 -28.17 35.28 15.53
CA SER A 180 -28.81 36.49 15.00
C SER A 180 -30.15 36.80 15.68
N ILE A 181 -30.93 35.78 16.05
CA ILE A 181 -32.15 36.00 16.83
C ILE A 181 -31.78 36.60 18.19
N LYS A 182 -30.83 36.01 18.91
CA LYS A 182 -30.36 36.52 20.21
C LYS A 182 -29.76 37.92 20.16
N GLU A 183 -29.07 38.27 19.08
CA GLU A 183 -28.54 39.63 18.90
C GLU A 183 -29.65 40.65 18.59
N ALA A 184 -30.72 40.22 17.91
CA ALA A 184 -31.83 41.09 17.51
C ALA A 184 -32.94 41.18 18.56
N SER A 185 -33.12 40.16 19.41
CA SER A 185 -34.03 40.18 20.54
C SER A 185 -33.30 40.64 21.79
N GLU A 186 -33.82 41.66 22.47
CA GLU A 186 -33.29 42.09 23.78
C GLU A 186 -33.44 41.00 24.86
N ASP A 187 -34.34 40.03 24.64
CA ASP A 187 -34.50 38.83 25.46
C ASP A 187 -33.74 37.64 24.86
N ASP A 188 -33.05 36.89 25.71
CA ASP A 188 -32.24 35.71 25.37
C ASP A 188 -33.08 34.45 25.03
N ASP A 189 -34.42 34.53 25.06
CA ASP A 189 -35.32 33.39 24.87
C ASP A 189 -35.74 33.19 23.40
N ILE A 190 -34.95 32.38 22.70
CA ILE A 190 -35.23 31.91 21.33
C ILE A 190 -36.55 31.11 21.25
N SER A 191 -36.90 30.36 22.30
CA SER A 191 -38.07 29.48 22.28
C SER A 191 -39.36 30.30 22.24
N GLU A 192 -39.41 31.37 23.04
CA GLU A 192 -40.52 32.32 23.03
C GLU A 192 -40.61 33.07 21.69
N TYR A 193 -39.48 33.42 21.08
CA TYR A 193 -39.46 34.03 19.74
C TYR A 193 -40.16 33.16 18.71
N PHE A 194 -39.84 31.86 18.63
CA PHE A 194 -40.50 30.96 17.69
C PHE A 194 -41.97 30.69 18.05
N ALA A 195 -42.30 30.57 19.34
CA ALA A 195 -43.68 30.34 19.79
C ALA A 195 -44.62 31.51 19.45
N THR A 196 -44.11 32.75 19.58
CA THR A 196 -44.90 33.98 19.34
C THR A 196 -44.81 34.48 17.90
N TYR A 197 -43.94 33.92 17.06
CA TYR A 197 -43.69 34.37 15.69
C TYR A 197 -44.97 34.49 14.85
N ASN A 198 -45.83 33.47 14.90
CA ASN A 198 -47.09 33.48 14.14
C ASN A 198 -48.06 34.56 14.64
N GLY A 199 -48.10 34.81 15.95
CA GLY A 199 -48.90 35.89 16.52
C GLY A 199 -48.42 37.26 16.06
N LYS A 200 -47.09 37.50 16.11
CA LYS A 200 -46.47 38.72 15.59
C LYS A 200 -46.75 38.92 14.10
N LEU A 201 -46.71 37.85 13.30
CA LEU A 201 -47.03 37.89 11.88
C LEU A 201 -48.49 38.25 11.61
N VAL A 202 -49.45 37.69 12.37
CA VAL A 202 -50.87 38.02 12.23
C VAL A 202 -51.13 39.49 12.53
N VAL A 203 -50.57 40.02 13.64
CA VAL A 203 -50.71 41.44 13.99
C VAL A 203 -50.12 42.33 12.89
N ALA A 204 -48.92 42.01 12.40
CA ALA A 204 -48.30 42.77 11.31
C ALA A 204 -49.12 42.74 10.01
N LEU A 205 -49.78 41.62 9.69
CA LEU A 205 -50.67 41.50 8.54
C LEU A 205 -51.97 42.29 8.72
N GLU A 206 -52.54 42.31 9.93
CA GLU A 206 -53.72 43.13 10.25
C GLU A 206 -53.42 44.62 10.19
N GLU A 207 -52.27 45.05 10.72
CA GLU A 207 -51.76 46.42 10.58
C GLU A 207 -51.54 46.80 9.11
N MET A 208 -50.95 45.89 8.32
CA MET A 208 -50.75 46.09 6.89
C MET A 208 -52.09 46.19 6.14
N LYS A 209 -53.08 45.38 6.52
CA LYS A 209 -54.44 45.45 5.97
C LYS A 209 -55.11 46.79 6.32
N LEU A 210 -54.99 47.26 7.55
CA LEU A 210 -55.50 48.56 7.97
C LEU A 210 -54.84 49.71 7.20
N LEU A 211 -53.52 49.68 7.05
CA LEU A 211 -52.77 50.64 6.22
C LEU A 211 -53.24 50.63 4.77
N LEU A 212 -53.49 49.45 4.19
CA LEU A 212 -54.06 49.30 2.85
C LEU A 212 -55.49 49.85 2.78
N GLU A 213 -56.34 49.55 3.76
CA GLU A 213 -57.72 50.03 3.82
C GLU A 213 -57.79 51.55 4.01
N GLU A 214 -56.98 52.13 4.88
CA GLU A 214 -56.85 53.57 5.06
C GLU A 214 -56.34 54.22 3.77
N ALA A 215 -55.30 53.67 3.15
CA ALA A 215 -54.80 54.15 1.87
C ALA A 215 -55.86 54.07 0.74
N VAL A 216 -56.76 53.08 0.79
CA VAL A 216 -57.88 52.93 -0.17
C VAL A 216 -59.02 53.91 0.13
N LYS A 217 -59.38 54.10 1.41
CA LYS A 217 -60.53 54.94 1.85
C LYS A 217 -60.23 56.44 1.83
N THR A 218 -59.00 56.85 2.16
CA THR A 218 -58.62 58.27 2.28
C THR A 218 -58.19 58.91 0.96
N PHE A 219 -57.78 58.13 -0.04
CA PHE A 219 -57.22 58.67 -1.28
C PHE A 219 -58.19 58.52 -2.47
N GLY A 220 -58.57 59.62 -3.12
CA GLY A 220 -59.10 59.64 -4.49
C GLY A 220 -58.00 59.33 -5.52
N ASN A 221 -58.36 58.95 -6.77
CA ASN A 221 -57.45 58.49 -7.84
C ASN A 221 -56.28 59.46 -8.23
N SER A 222 -55.22 59.57 -7.42
CA SER A 222 -54.02 60.37 -7.73
C SER A 222 -52.83 59.49 -8.17
N PRO A 223 -51.91 59.99 -9.02
CA PRO A 223 -50.71 59.27 -9.50
C PRO A 223 -49.72 58.87 -8.41
N GLU A 224 -49.66 59.61 -7.28
CA GLU A 224 -48.85 59.26 -6.10
C GLU A 224 -49.26 57.89 -5.50
N LYS A 225 -50.52 57.45 -5.69
CA LYS A 225 -50.99 56.11 -5.30
C LYS A 225 -50.24 54.98 -5.99
N ARG A 226 -50.02 55.12 -7.30
CA ARG A 226 -49.33 54.09 -8.09
C ARG A 226 -47.88 53.95 -7.64
N GLU A 227 -47.28 55.03 -7.16
CA GLU A 227 -45.91 55.03 -6.67
C GLU A 227 -45.77 54.38 -5.29
N LYS A 228 -46.62 54.71 -4.31
CA LYS A 228 -46.59 54.04 -2.99
C LYS A 228 -46.90 52.55 -3.09
N ILE A 229 -47.89 52.17 -3.89
CA ILE A 229 -48.21 50.77 -4.13
C ILE A 229 -47.06 50.07 -4.87
N LYS A 230 -46.47 50.70 -5.91
CA LYS A 230 -45.27 50.16 -6.57
C LYS A 230 -44.11 49.99 -5.59
N LYS A 231 -43.93 50.91 -4.65
CA LYS A 231 -42.85 50.86 -3.65
C LYS A 231 -43.03 49.65 -2.71
N ILE A 232 -44.24 49.47 -2.16
CA ILE A 232 -44.58 48.30 -1.35
C ILE A 232 -44.40 47.00 -2.16
N LEU A 233 -44.86 46.98 -3.41
CA LEU A 233 -44.70 45.83 -4.31
C LEU A 233 -43.23 45.54 -4.63
N SER A 234 -42.38 46.57 -4.75
CA SER A 234 -40.94 46.41 -5.01
C SER A 234 -40.16 45.98 -3.78
N GLU A 235 -40.61 46.35 -2.58
CA GLU A 235 -39.98 45.92 -1.31
C GLU A 235 -40.32 44.46 -0.97
N LEU A 236 -41.53 43.99 -1.33
CA LEU A 236 -41.97 42.60 -1.11
C LEU A 236 -41.47 41.58 -2.15
N LYS A 237 -41.18 42.01 -3.39
CA LYS A 237 -40.80 41.09 -4.50
C LYS A 237 -39.30 40.86 -4.65
N LYS A 238 -38.48 41.40 -3.75
CA LYS A 238 -37.02 41.36 -3.92
C LYS A 238 -36.47 39.94 -3.84
#